data_AF-A0A851HER1-F1
#
_entry.id   AF-A0A851HER1-F1
#
_cell.length_a   1.000
_cell.length_b   1.000
_cell.length_c   1.000
_cell.angle_alpha   90.00
_cell.angle_beta   90.00
_cell.angle_gamma   90.00
#
_symmetry.space_group_name_H-M   'P 1'
#
loop_
_entity.id
_entity.type
_entity.pdbx_description
1 polymer ?
#
loop_
_entity_poly.entity_id
_entity_poly.type
_entity_poly.pdbx_seq_one_letter_code
_entity_poly.pdbx_strand_id
1 'polypeptide(L)'
;MMTELFDHTDPQQAAIDICTLDATLQREAIEQWLVVFDPWVKQVAAGAQTAFGRGLARHKEDDIIQITRMAAWQLLEYYCDNPDKAAKVVSLRAVLRLQIRNNVRDEFERDETKGVRGVRSMYRNARELDNLESEMAQDLHRMPTRAEVVAEWNARASVRKDARRQGRTIDGMHFGFHENTPPPMEHEHSYVEYHDEPDFVLMPLESQEFRDTVVDYAGQKDQQLGIAAGVWLDESQAGARTEHGIYKAIKLAGNYRNLAEAREAVEAIRRLSIVVLREHYGIDSV
;
A
#
# COMPACT_ATOMS: atom_id res chain seq x y z
N MET A 1 11.20 -39.41 -10.06
CA MET A 1 9.82 -38.93 -10.23
C MET A 1 9.51 -38.13 -8.99
N MET A 2 9.61 -36.80 -9.05
CA MET A 2 9.09 -35.94 -7.98
C MET A 2 7.57 -36.03 -8.10
N THR A 3 6.94 -36.61 -7.10
CA THR A 3 5.49 -36.47 -6.92
C THR A 3 5.28 -35.00 -6.62
N GLU A 4 4.59 -34.29 -7.51
CA GLU A 4 4.17 -32.91 -7.22
C GLU A 4 3.33 -32.97 -5.94
N LEU A 5 3.87 -32.41 -4.85
CA LEU A 5 3.19 -32.34 -3.56
C LEU A 5 2.04 -31.33 -3.65
N PHE A 6 2.13 -30.38 -4.59
CA PHE A 6 1.29 -29.19 -4.69
C PHE A 6 1.07 -28.77 -6.15
N ASP A 7 -0.20 -28.69 -6.57
CA ASP A 7 -0.63 -27.97 -7.79
C ASP A 7 -1.71 -26.96 -7.40
N HIS A 8 -1.27 -25.79 -6.94
CA HIS A 8 -2.15 -24.71 -6.52
C HIS A 8 -1.72 -23.41 -7.20
N THR A 9 -2.55 -22.96 -8.15
CA THR A 9 -2.42 -21.65 -8.80
C THR A 9 -2.93 -20.52 -7.91
N ASP A 10 -3.69 -20.84 -6.85
CA ASP A 10 -4.09 -19.93 -5.79
C ASP A 10 -3.02 -19.87 -4.67
N PRO A 11 -2.33 -18.73 -4.52
CA PRO A 11 -1.31 -18.51 -3.50
C PRO A 11 -1.83 -18.63 -2.07
N GLN A 12 -3.07 -18.21 -1.79
CA GLN A 12 -3.61 -18.25 -0.43
C GLN A 12 -3.86 -19.69 0.01
N GLN A 13 -4.55 -20.46 -0.83
CA GLN A 13 -4.82 -21.86 -0.56
C GLN A 13 -3.51 -22.65 -0.43
N ALA A 14 -2.53 -22.39 -1.30
CA ALA A 14 -1.21 -22.99 -1.18
C ALA A 14 -0.54 -22.71 0.17
N ALA A 15 -0.57 -21.47 0.67
CA ALA A 15 0.00 -21.16 1.97
C ALA A 15 -0.71 -21.89 3.13
N ILE A 16 -2.04 -21.95 3.10
CA ILE A 16 -2.83 -22.68 4.12
C ILE A 16 -2.46 -24.15 4.11
N ASP A 17 -2.49 -24.77 2.93
CA ASP A 17 -2.24 -26.19 2.76
C ASP A 17 -0.81 -26.56 3.15
N ILE A 18 0.19 -25.76 2.74
CA ILE A 18 1.59 -25.91 3.19
C ILE A 18 1.67 -25.89 4.72
N CYS A 19 0.98 -24.97 5.39
CA CYS A 19 0.99 -24.87 6.86
C CYS A 19 0.36 -26.09 7.55
N THR A 20 -0.52 -26.84 6.87
CA THR A 20 -1.16 -28.04 7.42
C THR A 20 -0.34 -29.32 7.23
N LEU A 21 0.73 -29.28 6.44
CA LEU A 21 1.63 -30.41 6.25
C LEU A 21 2.47 -30.69 7.48
N ASP A 22 2.96 -31.92 7.58
CA ASP A 22 4.03 -32.28 8.52
C ASP A 22 5.27 -31.39 8.30
N ALA A 23 5.90 -30.95 9.39
CA ALA A 23 7.05 -30.04 9.36
C ALA A 23 8.21 -30.50 8.47
N THR A 24 8.37 -31.82 8.29
CA THR A 24 9.39 -32.40 7.41
C THR A 24 9.08 -32.22 5.92
N LEU A 25 7.81 -32.02 5.55
CA LEU A 25 7.34 -31.83 4.18
C LEU A 25 7.10 -30.36 3.82
N GLN A 26 6.90 -29.49 4.82
CA GLN A 26 6.68 -28.05 4.63
C GLN A 26 7.77 -27.40 3.77
N ARG A 27 9.05 -27.69 4.06
CA ARG A 27 10.17 -27.11 3.32
C ARG A 27 10.17 -27.52 1.85
N GLU A 28 9.93 -28.79 1.55
CA GLU A 28 9.86 -29.31 0.18
C GLU A 28 8.66 -28.72 -0.56
N ALA A 29 7.53 -28.55 0.12
CA ALA A 29 6.34 -27.92 -0.45
C ALA A 29 6.55 -26.43 -0.76
N ILE A 30 7.27 -25.69 0.08
CA ILE A 30 7.66 -24.29 -0.21
C ILE A 30 8.56 -24.25 -1.46
N GLU A 31 9.57 -25.12 -1.55
CA GLU A 31 10.47 -25.21 -2.72
C GLU A 31 9.68 -25.46 -4.01
N GLN A 32 8.75 -26.42 -4.00
CA GLN A 32 7.92 -26.72 -5.16
C GLN A 32 6.97 -25.56 -5.52
N TRP A 33 6.32 -24.96 -4.53
CA TRP A 33 5.41 -23.84 -4.77
C TRP A 33 6.10 -22.62 -5.37
N LEU A 34 7.34 -22.31 -4.94
CA LEU A 34 8.12 -21.21 -5.51
C LEU A 34 8.44 -21.42 -6.99
N VAL A 35 8.56 -22.66 -7.46
CA VAL A 35 8.74 -22.96 -8.89
C VAL A 35 7.46 -22.65 -9.68
N VAL A 36 6.29 -23.04 -9.16
CA VAL A 36 4.99 -22.74 -9.76
C VAL A 36 4.72 -21.23 -9.77
N PHE A 37 5.14 -20.54 -8.72
CA PHE A 37 4.92 -19.10 -8.52
C PHE A 37 5.94 -18.22 -9.27
N ASP A 38 6.99 -18.81 -9.85
CA ASP A 38 8.10 -18.12 -10.51
C ASP A 38 7.68 -17.15 -11.65
N PRO A 39 6.66 -17.45 -12.49
CA PRO A 39 6.20 -16.50 -13.50
C PRO A 39 5.70 -15.18 -12.89
N TRP A 40 4.96 -15.25 -11.78
CA TRP A 40 4.49 -14.05 -11.07
C TRP A 40 5.64 -13.30 -10.40
N VAL A 41 6.61 -14.03 -9.83
CA VAL A 41 7.84 -13.44 -9.25
C VAL A 41 8.58 -12.62 -10.30
N LYS A 42 8.76 -13.16 -11.52
CA LYS A 42 9.40 -12.45 -12.63
C LYS A 42 8.61 -11.21 -13.06
N GLN A 43 7.28 -11.30 -13.12
CA GLN A 43 6.43 -10.16 -13.44
C GLN A 43 6.57 -9.03 -12.41
N VAL A 44 6.55 -9.36 -11.11
CA VAL A 44 6.76 -8.37 -10.03
C VAL A 44 8.16 -7.78 -10.09
N ALA A 45 9.17 -8.61 -10.39
CA ALA A 45 10.55 -8.15 -10.54
C ALA A 45 10.71 -7.16 -11.70
N ALA A 46 10.04 -7.40 -12.84
CA ALA A 46 10.04 -6.49 -13.98
C ALA A 46 9.34 -5.16 -13.67
N GLY A 47 8.19 -5.20 -12.98
CA GLY A 47 7.49 -4.00 -12.50
C GLY A 47 8.38 -3.18 -11.57
N ALA A 48 8.98 -3.84 -10.57
CA ALA A 48 9.95 -3.22 -9.68
C ALA A 48 11.15 -2.65 -10.46
N GLN A 49 11.70 -3.36 -11.44
CA GLN A 49 12.81 -2.84 -12.23
C GLN A 49 12.46 -1.54 -12.96
N THR A 50 11.26 -1.45 -13.54
CA THR A 50 10.77 -0.20 -14.19
C THR A 50 10.57 0.92 -13.17
N ALA A 51 9.95 0.59 -12.04
CA ALA A 51 9.70 1.49 -10.91
C ALA A 51 10.97 2.07 -10.30
N PHE A 52 11.92 1.21 -9.93
CA PHE A 52 13.22 1.54 -9.36
C PHE A 52 14.25 1.93 -10.44
N GLY A 53 13.82 2.00 -11.70
CA GLY A 53 14.68 1.91 -12.87
C GLY A 53 15.36 3.18 -13.37
N ARG A 54 15.14 4.32 -12.74
CA ARG A 54 15.65 5.60 -13.27
C ARG A 54 17.18 5.77 -13.16
N GLY A 55 17.91 4.77 -12.66
CA GLY A 55 19.38 4.70 -12.63
C GLY A 55 20.01 3.40 -13.21
N LEU A 56 19.27 2.62 -14.01
CA LEU A 56 19.57 1.24 -14.45
C LEU A 56 20.85 1.05 -15.29
N ALA A 57 22.02 1.06 -14.63
CA ALA A 57 23.23 0.48 -15.23
C ALA A 57 23.85 -0.65 -14.39
N ARG A 58 23.30 -0.99 -13.21
CA ARG A 58 24.05 -1.80 -12.23
C ARG A 58 23.34 -3.00 -11.60
N HIS A 59 22.02 -3.07 -11.57
CA HIS A 59 21.29 -4.16 -10.92
C HIS A 59 20.53 -4.99 -11.95
N LYS A 60 20.77 -6.30 -11.95
CA LYS A 60 20.22 -7.23 -12.93
C LYS A 60 18.86 -7.71 -12.43
N GLU A 61 17.93 -7.90 -13.35
CA GLU A 61 16.61 -8.53 -13.14
C GLU A 61 16.69 -9.75 -12.20
N ASP A 62 17.76 -10.55 -12.35
CA ASP A 62 18.06 -11.72 -11.52
C ASP A 62 18.17 -11.43 -10.02
N ASP A 63 18.75 -10.29 -9.62
CA ASP A 63 18.90 -9.91 -8.20
C ASP A 63 17.53 -9.63 -7.58
N ILE A 64 16.66 -8.93 -8.31
CA ILE A 64 15.29 -8.60 -7.88
C ILE A 64 14.45 -9.87 -7.81
N ILE A 65 14.58 -10.78 -8.78
CA ILE A 65 13.94 -12.10 -8.76
C ILE A 65 14.37 -12.87 -7.51
N GLN A 66 15.66 -12.86 -7.17
CA GLN A 66 16.16 -13.58 -6.01
C GLN A 66 15.66 -12.98 -4.68
N ILE A 67 15.66 -11.66 -4.55
CA ILE A 67 15.06 -10.95 -3.41
C ILE A 67 13.58 -11.33 -3.25
N THR A 68 12.87 -11.42 -4.38
CA THR A 68 11.45 -11.77 -4.43
C THR A 68 11.20 -13.19 -3.95
N ARG A 69 11.99 -14.17 -4.42
CA ARG A 69 11.91 -15.56 -3.96
C ARG A 69 12.24 -15.70 -2.48
N MET A 70 13.25 -14.97 -1.99
CA MET A 70 13.61 -14.99 -0.56
C MET A 70 12.51 -14.41 0.32
N ALA A 71 11.85 -13.32 -0.10
CA ALA A 71 10.73 -12.75 0.63
C ALA A 71 9.56 -13.75 0.71
N ALA A 72 9.28 -14.43 -0.40
CA ALA A 72 8.23 -15.45 -0.45
C ALA A 72 8.53 -16.66 0.44
N TRP A 73 9.78 -17.13 0.43
CA TRP A 73 10.25 -18.17 1.33
C TRP A 73 10.02 -17.81 2.81
N GLN A 74 10.54 -16.66 3.23
CA GLN A 74 10.46 -16.21 4.63
C GLN A 74 9.02 -16.01 5.09
N LEU A 75 8.15 -15.53 4.21
CA LEU A 75 6.73 -15.36 4.53
C LEU A 75 6.04 -16.70 4.76
N LEU A 76 6.32 -17.70 3.91
CA LEU A 76 5.73 -19.03 4.04
C LEU A 76 6.26 -19.76 5.29
N GLU A 77 7.56 -19.68 5.58
CA GLU A 77 8.11 -20.19 6.84
C GLU A 77 7.43 -19.54 8.05
N TYR A 78 7.27 -18.22 8.04
CA TYR A 78 6.58 -17.50 9.10
C TYR A 78 5.12 -17.96 9.28
N TYR A 79 4.41 -18.28 8.18
CA TYR A 79 3.06 -18.82 8.26
C TYR A 79 3.02 -20.27 8.74
N CYS A 80 4.01 -21.09 8.39
CA CYS A 80 4.14 -22.44 8.96
C CYS A 80 4.30 -22.36 10.49
N ASP A 81 5.08 -21.40 10.98
CA ASP A 81 5.23 -21.14 12.42
C ASP A 81 3.98 -20.48 13.05
N ASN A 82 3.11 -19.86 12.24
CA ASN A 82 1.94 -19.11 12.69
C ASN A 82 0.70 -19.39 11.80
N PRO A 83 0.12 -20.61 11.80
CA PRO A 83 -0.94 -20.98 10.88
C PRO A 83 -2.20 -20.11 11.00
N ASP A 84 -2.52 -19.66 12.22
CA ASP A 84 -3.64 -18.74 12.49
C ASP A 84 -3.52 -17.41 11.75
N LYS A 85 -2.29 -17.00 11.40
CA LYS A 85 -2.05 -15.79 10.62
C LYS A 85 -2.21 -16.06 9.13
N ALA A 86 -1.79 -17.23 8.65
CA ALA A 86 -2.00 -17.64 7.26
C ALA A 86 -3.48 -17.61 6.89
N ALA A 87 -4.35 -18.14 7.77
CA ALA A 87 -5.80 -18.15 7.57
C ALA A 87 -6.45 -16.75 7.54
N LYS A 88 -5.79 -15.72 8.09
CA LYS A 88 -6.29 -14.33 8.12
C LYS A 88 -5.80 -13.51 6.92
N VAL A 89 -4.92 -14.06 6.10
CA VAL A 89 -4.35 -13.36 4.95
C VAL A 89 -5.38 -13.40 3.84
N VAL A 90 -5.94 -12.23 3.52
CA VAL A 90 -6.93 -12.07 2.45
C VAL A 90 -6.29 -12.20 1.06
N SER A 91 -5.02 -11.80 0.91
CA SER A 91 -4.27 -11.97 -0.34
C SER A 91 -2.79 -12.15 -0.08
N LEU A 92 -2.28 -13.34 -0.35
CA LEU A 92 -0.85 -13.62 -0.21
C LEU A 92 -0.02 -12.79 -1.20
N ARG A 93 -0.54 -12.60 -2.43
CA ARG A 93 0.11 -11.78 -3.46
C ARG A 93 0.31 -10.33 -2.99
N ALA A 94 -0.70 -9.74 -2.35
CA ALA A 94 -0.61 -8.36 -1.85
C ALA A 94 0.43 -8.24 -0.72
N VAL A 95 0.43 -9.18 0.23
CA VAL A 95 1.41 -9.20 1.33
C VAL A 95 2.83 -9.37 0.78
N LEU A 96 3.01 -10.29 -0.16
CA LEU A 96 4.29 -10.52 -0.82
C LEU A 96 4.76 -9.28 -1.56
N ARG A 97 3.92 -8.65 -2.40
CA ARG A 97 4.29 -7.41 -3.11
C ARG A 97 4.77 -6.32 -2.16
N LEU A 98 4.10 -6.14 -1.02
CA LEU A 98 4.52 -5.16 -0.01
C LEU A 98 5.90 -5.49 0.58
N GLN A 99 6.16 -6.76 0.89
CA GLN A 99 7.47 -7.19 1.40
C GLN A 99 8.57 -7.08 0.35
N ILE A 100 8.32 -7.53 -0.87
CA ILE A 100 9.22 -7.43 -2.02
C ILE A 100 9.60 -5.97 -2.23
N ARG A 101 8.61 -5.06 -2.26
CA ARG A 101 8.84 -3.62 -2.40
C ARG A 101 9.82 -3.08 -1.36
N ASN A 102 9.63 -3.44 -0.09
CA ASN A 102 10.49 -2.97 0.99
C ASN A 102 11.90 -3.57 0.89
N ASN A 103 12.01 -4.86 0.57
CA ASN A 103 13.29 -5.55 0.47
C ASN A 103 14.11 -5.06 -0.74
N VAL A 104 13.48 -4.92 -1.89
CA VAL A 104 14.08 -4.39 -3.11
C VAL A 104 14.57 -2.95 -2.86
N ARG A 105 13.73 -2.10 -2.26
CA ARG A 105 14.14 -0.75 -1.86
C ARG A 105 15.32 -0.75 -0.89
N ASP A 106 15.25 -1.57 0.16
CA ASP A 106 16.30 -1.62 1.18
C ASP A 106 17.64 -2.09 0.59
N GLU A 107 17.60 -2.96 -0.41
CA GLU A 107 18.77 -3.41 -1.16
C GLU A 107 19.35 -2.29 -2.03
N PHE A 108 18.51 -1.61 -2.82
CA PHE A 108 18.92 -0.45 -3.60
C PHE A 108 19.53 0.66 -2.73
N GLU A 109 18.87 1.01 -1.64
CA GLU A 109 19.40 1.98 -0.67
C GLU A 109 20.71 1.48 -0.07
N ARG A 110 20.87 0.19 0.22
CA ARG A 110 22.12 -0.36 0.75
C ARG A 110 23.26 -0.25 -0.27
N ASP A 111 22.99 -0.55 -1.52
CA ASP A 111 24.00 -0.56 -2.57
C ASP A 111 24.43 0.87 -2.98
N GLU A 112 23.49 1.80 -3.10
CA GLU A 112 23.80 3.22 -3.31
C GLU A 112 24.61 3.80 -2.16
N THR A 113 24.26 3.45 -0.92
CA THR A 113 24.94 3.94 0.28
C THR A 113 26.22 3.20 0.62
N LYS A 114 26.54 2.12 -0.10
CA LYS A 114 27.60 1.16 0.26
C LYS A 114 27.49 0.71 1.73
N GLY A 115 26.26 0.61 2.25
CA GLY A 115 25.98 0.20 3.63
C GLY A 115 26.33 1.22 4.73
N VAL A 116 26.56 2.49 4.41
CA VAL A 116 26.88 3.52 5.41
C VAL A 116 25.68 3.78 6.34
N ARG A 117 25.88 3.59 7.66
CA ARG A 117 24.84 3.82 8.67
C ARG A 117 24.42 5.29 8.72
N GLY A 118 23.11 5.54 8.84
CA GLY A 118 22.54 6.89 8.94
C GLY A 118 22.01 7.44 7.61
N VAL A 119 22.51 6.93 6.48
CA VAL A 119 22.15 7.44 5.15
C VAL A 119 20.72 7.06 4.75
N ARG A 120 20.22 5.90 5.17
CA ARG A 120 18.80 5.52 5.03
C ARG A 120 17.83 6.55 5.60
N SER A 121 18.23 7.22 6.69
CA SER A 121 17.40 8.28 7.27
C SER A 121 17.36 9.51 6.38
N MET A 122 18.44 9.80 5.65
CA MET A 122 18.50 10.90 4.70
C MET A 122 17.63 10.61 3.48
N TYR A 123 17.65 9.37 2.94
CA TYR A 123 16.74 8.96 1.87
C TYR A 123 15.27 9.04 2.25
N ARG A 124 14.92 8.63 3.49
CA ARG A 124 13.56 8.79 3.99
C ARG A 124 13.14 10.26 4.05
N ASN A 125 13.99 11.10 4.62
CA ASN A 125 13.75 12.54 4.73
C ASN A 125 13.62 13.21 3.36
N ALA A 126 14.46 12.83 2.39
CA ALA A 126 14.38 13.34 1.02
C ALA A 126 13.02 13.03 0.37
N ARG A 127 12.53 11.79 0.48
CA ARG A 127 11.20 11.42 -0.04
C ARG A 127 10.05 12.16 0.65
N GLU A 128 10.14 12.34 1.97
CA GLU A 128 9.14 13.12 2.70
C GLU A 128 9.11 14.58 2.24
N LEU A 129 10.26 15.15 1.84
CA LEU A 129 10.32 16.49 1.27
C LEU A 129 9.74 16.56 -0.14
N ASP A 130 10.00 15.57 -0.99
CA ASP A 130 9.46 15.51 -2.37
C ASP A 130 7.93 15.36 -2.38
N ASN A 131 7.40 14.52 -1.48
CA ASN A 131 5.95 14.40 -1.29
C ASN A 131 5.35 15.73 -0.83
N LEU A 132 6.00 16.40 0.13
CA LEU A 132 5.55 17.69 0.62
C LEU A 132 5.64 18.78 -0.45
N GLU A 133 6.68 18.77 -1.29
CA GLU A 133 6.82 19.69 -2.42
C GLU A 133 5.66 19.49 -3.41
N SER A 134 5.30 18.25 -3.70
CA SER A 134 4.18 17.91 -4.59
C SER A 134 2.83 18.32 -3.99
N GLU A 135 2.59 18.04 -2.70
CA GLU A 135 1.39 18.45 -1.95
C GLU A 135 1.25 19.97 -1.96
N MET A 136 2.31 20.69 -1.59
CA MET A 136 2.33 22.15 -1.59
C MET A 136 2.16 22.72 -3.00
N ALA A 137 2.66 22.05 -4.04
CA ALA A 137 2.47 22.51 -5.41
C ALA A 137 1.01 22.45 -5.85
N GLN A 138 0.29 21.40 -5.42
CA GLN A 138 -1.14 21.26 -5.65
C GLN A 138 -1.93 22.34 -4.90
N ASP A 139 -1.62 22.55 -3.63
CA ASP A 139 -2.30 23.53 -2.76
C ASP A 139 -2.06 24.99 -3.18
N LEU A 140 -0.82 25.31 -3.57
CA LEU A 140 -0.43 26.68 -3.94
C LEU A 140 -0.67 26.99 -5.42
N HIS A 141 -1.05 25.98 -6.22
CA HIS A 141 -1.15 26.06 -7.68
C HIS A 141 0.12 26.61 -8.37
N ARG A 142 1.29 26.40 -7.77
CA ARG A 142 2.62 26.75 -8.29
C ARG A 142 3.66 25.86 -7.63
N MET A 143 4.83 25.72 -8.25
CA MET A 143 5.94 25.02 -7.60
C MET A 143 6.43 25.82 -6.37
N PRO A 144 6.49 25.22 -5.17
CA PRO A 144 7.05 25.85 -3.98
C PRO A 144 8.57 25.91 -4.09
N THR A 145 9.18 26.86 -3.40
CA THR A 145 10.64 26.91 -3.27
C THR A 145 11.10 25.93 -2.20
N ARG A 146 12.34 25.42 -2.30
CA ARG A 146 12.93 24.53 -1.28
C ARG A 146 12.86 25.09 0.14
N ALA A 147 12.98 26.41 0.29
CA ALA A 147 12.88 27.09 1.57
C ALA A 147 11.46 27.02 2.16
N GLU A 148 10.43 27.16 1.31
CA GLU A 148 9.02 27.01 1.70
C GLU A 148 8.73 25.58 2.15
N VAL A 149 9.20 24.58 1.39
CA VAL A 149 9.02 23.16 1.72
C VAL A 149 9.69 22.80 3.05
N VAL A 150 10.92 23.28 3.29
CA VAL A 150 11.63 23.06 4.56
C VAL A 150 10.94 23.74 5.74
N ALA A 151 10.44 24.95 5.55
CA ALA A 151 9.71 25.67 6.58
C ALA A 151 8.42 24.93 6.97
N GLU A 152 7.66 24.47 5.97
CA GLU A 152 6.43 23.71 6.17
C GLU A 152 6.71 22.36 6.84
N TRP A 153 7.74 21.63 6.40
CA TRP A 153 8.11 20.36 7.02
C TRP A 153 8.46 20.52 8.50
N ASN A 154 9.30 21.52 8.83
CA ASN A 154 9.70 21.80 10.20
C ASN A 154 8.52 22.30 11.06
N ALA A 155 7.60 23.07 10.48
CA ALA A 155 6.36 23.47 11.15
C ALA A 155 5.52 22.22 11.51
N ARG A 156 5.29 21.30 10.56
CA ARG A 156 4.58 20.02 10.78
C ARG A 156 5.28 19.14 11.82
N ALA A 157 6.61 19.11 11.82
CA ALA A 157 7.40 18.32 12.77
C ALA A 157 7.31 18.86 14.21
N SER A 158 7.27 20.19 14.38
CA SER A 158 7.21 20.86 15.69
C SER A 158 5.94 20.55 16.51
N VAL A 159 4.85 20.17 15.85
CA VAL A 159 3.54 19.88 16.48
C VAL A 159 3.40 18.41 16.91
N ARG A 160 4.35 17.53 16.54
CA ARG A 160 4.30 16.10 16.88
C ARG A 160 4.53 15.90 18.39
N LYS A 161 3.72 15.07 19.06
CA LYS A 161 3.82 14.80 20.52
C LYS A 161 5.08 14.04 20.97
N ASP A 162 5.80 13.40 20.04
CA ASP A 162 6.92 12.50 20.35
C ASP A 162 8.27 13.23 20.29
N ALA A 163 8.92 13.43 21.44
CA ALA A 163 10.15 14.21 21.58
C ALA A 163 11.33 13.67 20.74
N ARG A 164 11.38 12.36 20.48
CA ARG A 164 12.41 11.76 19.60
C ARG A 164 12.22 12.12 18.13
N ARG A 165 10.99 12.45 17.73
CA ARG A 165 10.62 12.88 16.37
C ARG A 165 10.67 14.41 16.20
N GLN A 166 10.58 15.17 17.29
CA GLN A 166 10.74 16.63 17.31
C GLN A 166 12.18 17.10 17.07
N GLY A 167 13.18 16.29 17.44
CA GLY A 167 14.59 16.71 17.47
C GLY A 167 15.35 16.72 16.14
N ARG A 168 14.69 16.54 14.99
CA ARG A 168 15.36 16.54 13.69
C ARG A 168 14.85 17.71 12.84
N THR A 169 15.57 18.82 12.89
CA THR A 169 15.41 19.90 11.92
C THR A 169 15.98 19.41 10.59
N ILE A 170 15.16 19.46 9.55
CA ILE A 170 15.60 19.18 8.18
C ILE A 170 16.10 20.48 7.55
N ASP A 171 17.17 20.37 6.77
CA ASP A 171 17.75 21.47 5.99
C ASP A 171 17.78 21.16 4.49
N GLY A 172 18.30 22.10 3.70
CA GLY A 172 18.38 21.98 2.25
C GLY A 172 19.30 20.88 1.73
N MET A 173 20.11 20.22 2.58
CA MET A 173 21.01 19.13 2.16
C MET A 173 20.28 17.83 1.83
N HIS A 174 18.99 17.75 2.17
CA HIS A 174 18.17 16.57 1.90
C HIS A 174 17.51 16.59 0.51
N PHE A 175 17.47 17.72 -0.19
CA PHE A 175 16.97 17.77 -1.57
C PHE A 175 17.94 17.11 -2.54
N GLY A 176 17.40 16.36 -3.51
CA GLY A 176 18.21 15.70 -4.54
C GLY A 176 19.10 14.56 -4.01
N PHE A 177 19.06 14.27 -2.71
CA PHE A 177 19.82 13.17 -2.09
C PHE A 177 19.48 11.80 -2.70
N HIS A 178 18.30 11.72 -3.28
CA HIS A 178 17.71 10.54 -3.86
C HIS A 178 17.50 10.65 -5.37
N GLU A 179 18.28 11.47 -6.09
CA GLU A 179 18.21 11.59 -7.56
C GLU A 179 18.25 10.24 -8.30
N ASN A 180 18.83 9.20 -7.68
CA ASN A 180 18.86 7.83 -8.20
C ASN A 180 17.89 6.85 -7.50
N THR A 181 17.26 7.27 -6.40
CA THR A 181 16.21 6.47 -5.74
C THR A 181 14.87 6.86 -6.34
N PRO A 182 14.03 5.89 -6.70
CA PRO A 182 12.72 6.23 -7.23
C PRO A 182 11.87 7.01 -6.21
N PRO A 183 10.98 7.88 -6.70
CA PRO A 183 9.99 8.53 -5.85
C PRO A 183 9.15 7.48 -5.11
N PRO A 184 8.60 7.80 -3.93
CA PRO A 184 7.61 6.95 -3.29
C PRO A 184 6.47 6.72 -4.30
N MET A 185 6.27 5.46 -4.65
CA MET A 185 5.37 5.04 -5.72
C MET A 185 3.90 5.14 -5.31
N GLU A 186 3.40 6.35 -5.12
CA GLU A 186 1.96 6.60 -4.98
C GLU A 186 1.24 6.62 -6.35
N HIS A 187 1.98 6.45 -7.45
CA HIS A 187 1.44 6.49 -8.82
C HIS A 187 1.65 5.20 -9.63
N GLU A 188 2.03 4.08 -9.01
CA GLU A 188 2.20 2.79 -9.72
C GLU A 188 0.87 2.15 -10.15
N HIS A 189 -0.27 2.68 -9.68
CA HIS A 189 -1.58 2.35 -10.25
C HIS A 189 -1.63 2.60 -11.76
N SER A 190 -0.73 3.38 -12.36
CA SER A 190 -0.75 3.67 -13.79
C SER A 190 0.01 2.69 -14.69
N TYR A 191 0.89 1.82 -14.15
CA TYR A 191 1.80 1.00 -14.97
C TYR A 191 1.85 -0.50 -14.64
N VAL A 192 0.99 -0.98 -13.74
CA VAL A 192 0.67 -2.42 -13.73
C VAL A 192 -0.22 -2.65 -14.93
N GLU A 193 0.26 -3.39 -15.94
CA GLU A 193 -0.60 -3.86 -17.03
C GLU A 193 -1.83 -4.53 -16.41
N TYR A 194 -2.98 -3.88 -16.62
CA TYR A 194 -4.32 -4.21 -16.17
C TYR A 194 -4.86 -5.45 -16.87
N HIS A 195 -4.08 -6.54 -16.88
CA HIS A 195 -4.49 -7.80 -17.43
C HIS A 195 -4.54 -8.83 -16.30
N ASP A 196 -5.78 -9.05 -15.85
CA ASP A 196 -6.24 -10.23 -15.12
C ASP A 196 -5.68 -10.39 -13.69
N GLU A 197 -5.98 -9.43 -12.80
CA GLU A 197 -6.06 -9.72 -11.36
C GLU A 197 -7.50 -10.15 -11.01
N PRO A 198 -7.78 -11.45 -10.80
CA PRO A 198 -9.15 -11.94 -10.63
C PRO A 198 -9.82 -11.58 -9.28
N ASP A 199 -9.13 -10.89 -8.37
CA ASP A 199 -9.55 -10.82 -6.95
C ASP A 199 -9.86 -9.39 -6.47
N PHE A 200 -9.92 -8.40 -7.35
CA PHE A 200 -10.48 -7.10 -7.00
C PHE A 200 -12.00 -7.12 -7.21
N VAL A 201 -12.76 -6.88 -6.14
CA VAL A 201 -14.21 -6.60 -6.26
C VAL A 201 -14.45 -5.38 -7.16
N LEU A 202 -13.57 -4.38 -7.07
CA LEU A 202 -13.45 -3.26 -8.00
C LEU A 202 -11.97 -2.99 -8.25
N MET A 203 -11.58 -2.84 -9.51
CA MET A 203 -10.22 -2.44 -9.89
C MET A 203 -9.86 -1.08 -9.26
N PRO A 204 -8.58 -0.73 -9.04
CA PRO A 204 -8.22 0.52 -8.37
C PRO A 204 -8.85 1.79 -8.98
N LEU A 205 -8.95 1.85 -10.32
CA LEU A 205 -9.62 2.95 -11.01
C LEU A 205 -11.14 2.92 -10.75
N GLU A 206 -11.77 1.75 -10.86
CA GLU A 206 -13.20 1.54 -10.58
C GLU A 206 -13.54 1.82 -9.12
N SER A 207 -12.63 1.54 -8.18
CA SER A 207 -12.77 1.85 -6.75
C SER A 207 -12.79 3.35 -6.51
N GLN A 208 -11.98 4.10 -7.26
CA GLN A 208 -11.99 5.56 -7.17
C GLN A 208 -13.21 6.19 -7.84
N GLU A 209 -13.61 5.69 -9.00
CA GLU A 209 -14.87 6.08 -9.65
C GLU A 209 -16.08 5.75 -8.77
N PHE A 210 -16.07 4.58 -8.12
CA PHE A 210 -17.10 4.17 -7.18
C PHE A 210 -17.18 5.13 -6.00
N ARG A 211 -16.03 5.47 -5.40
CA ARG A 211 -15.94 6.43 -4.31
C ARG A 211 -16.57 7.75 -4.71
N ASP A 212 -16.12 8.32 -5.83
CA ASP A 212 -16.57 9.63 -6.29
C ASP A 212 -18.07 9.62 -6.63
N THR A 213 -18.56 8.53 -7.23
CA THR A 213 -19.99 8.33 -7.51
C THR A 213 -20.84 8.30 -6.22
N VAL A 214 -20.38 7.57 -5.19
CA VAL A 214 -21.08 7.52 -3.89
C VAL A 214 -21.10 8.89 -3.22
N VAL A 215 -19.98 9.62 -3.26
CA VAL A 215 -19.87 10.97 -2.69
C VAL A 215 -20.81 11.94 -3.40
N ASP A 216 -20.84 11.91 -4.74
CA ASP A 216 -21.71 12.76 -5.54
C ASP A 216 -23.19 12.43 -5.30
N TYR A 217 -23.56 11.15 -5.28
CA TYR A 217 -24.95 10.73 -5.04
C TYR A 217 -25.40 11.05 -3.62
N ALA A 218 -24.51 10.94 -2.63
CA ALA A 218 -24.77 11.38 -1.26
C ALA A 218 -24.96 12.90 -1.21
N GLY A 219 -24.07 13.66 -1.85
CA GLY A 219 -24.10 15.13 -1.90
C GLY A 219 -25.32 15.71 -2.60
N GLN A 220 -25.82 15.03 -3.64
CA GLN A 220 -27.08 15.39 -4.33
C GLN A 220 -28.31 15.26 -3.41
N LYS A 221 -28.29 14.32 -2.45
CA LYS A 221 -29.37 14.16 -1.46
C LYS A 221 -29.21 15.12 -0.30
N ASP A 222 -27.99 15.20 0.23
CA ASP A 222 -27.61 16.05 1.35
C ASP A 222 -26.11 16.34 1.29
N GLN A 223 -25.74 17.62 1.18
CA GLN A 223 -24.35 18.06 1.15
C GLN A 223 -23.57 17.58 2.39
N GLN A 224 -24.21 17.53 3.55
CA GLN A 224 -23.64 17.04 4.80
C GLN A 224 -23.33 15.53 4.73
N LEU A 225 -24.17 14.77 4.03
CA LEU A 225 -23.99 13.34 3.78
C LEU A 225 -22.88 13.07 2.75
N GLY A 226 -22.73 13.92 1.73
CA GLY A 226 -21.63 13.84 0.76
C GLY A 226 -20.25 14.01 1.41
N ILE A 227 -20.10 15.01 2.28
CA ILE A 227 -18.87 15.24 3.04
C ILE A 227 -18.56 14.04 3.96
N ALA A 228 -19.61 13.50 4.61
CA ALA A 228 -19.49 12.32 5.45
C ALA A 228 -19.07 11.07 4.65
N ALA A 229 -19.61 10.90 3.44
CA ALA A 229 -19.28 9.80 2.54
C ALA A 229 -17.81 9.84 2.12
N GLY A 230 -17.30 11.03 1.75
CA GLY A 230 -15.91 11.19 1.36
C GLY A 230 -14.96 10.75 2.47
N VAL A 231 -15.18 11.28 3.68
CA VAL A 231 -14.36 10.91 4.85
C VAL A 231 -14.50 9.44 5.20
N TRP A 232 -15.70 8.86 5.15
CA TRP A 232 -15.88 7.44 5.45
C TRP A 232 -15.14 6.54 4.46
N LEU A 233 -15.22 6.84 3.17
CA LEU A 233 -14.58 6.06 2.11
C LEU A 233 -13.06 6.23 2.09
N ASP A 234 -12.55 7.45 2.30
CA ASP A 234 -11.11 7.72 2.40
C ASP A 234 -10.48 6.94 3.57
N GLU A 235 -11.16 6.92 4.72
CA GLU A 235 -10.70 6.16 5.88
C GLU A 235 -10.77 4.64 5.64
N SER A 236 -11.75 4.17 4.85
CA SER A 236 -11.85 2.76 4.46
C SER A 236 -10.72 2.33 3.54
N GLN A 237 -10.30 3.20 2.60
CA GLN A 237 -9.15 2.97 1.72
C GLN A 237 -7.82 3.03 2.47
N ALA A 238 -7.69 3.92 3.46
CA ALA A 238 -6.47 4.09 4.26
C ALA A 238 -6.24 2.97 5.29
N GLY A 239 -7.27 2.20 5.68
CA GLY A 239 -7.16 1.00 6.52
C GLY A 239 -6.65 1.22 7.96
N ALA A 240 -6.59 2.47 8.44
CA ALA A 240 -5.76 2.83 9.60
C ALA A 240 -6.51 3.23 10.87
N ARG A 241 -7.86 3.17 10.93
CA ARG A 241 -8.63 3.66 12.09
C ARG A 241 -9.56 2.62 12.71
N THR A 242 -9.70 2.73 14.04
CA THR A 242 -10.75 2.04 14.80
C THR A 242 -12.12 2.60 14.42
N GLU A 243 -13.16 1.77 14.49
CA GLU A 243 -14.55 2.14 14.17
C GLU A 243 -15.00 3.42 14.90
N HIS A 244 -14.58 3.58 16.16
CA HIS A 244 -14.84 4.79 16.95
C HIS A 244 -14.15 6.04 16.39
N GLY A 245 -12.94 5.90 15.84
CA GLY A 245 -12.20 6.98 15.20
C GLY A 245 -12.85 7.47 13.91
N ILE A 246 -13.44 6.55 13.14
CA ILE A 246 -14.16 6.84 11.89
C ILE A 246 -15.42 7.69 12.19
N TYR A 247 -16.26 7.27 13.14
CA TYR A 247 -17.45 8.04 13.49
C TYR A 247 -17.14 9.44 14.02
N LYS A 248 -16.04 9.60 14.75
CA LYS A 248 -15.61 10.91 15.24
C LYS A 248 -15.14 11.82 14.09
N ALA A 249 -14.41 11.27 13.12
CA ALA A 249 -13.99 12.02 11.93
C ALA A 249 -15.19 12.47 11.10
N ILE A 250 -16.16 11.58 10.88
CA ILE A 250 -17.40 11.88 10.16
C ILE A 250 -18.23 12.91 10.91
N LYS A 251 -18.37 12.77 12.23
CA LYS A 251 -19.07 13.76 13.05
C LYS A 251 -18.46 15.16 12.87
N LEU A 252 -17.14 15.26 12.90
CA LEU A 252 -16.43 16.54 12.78
C LEU A 252 -16.52 17.12 11.37
N ALA A 253 -16.22 16.32 10.35
CA ALA A 253 -16.18 16.79 8.96
C ALA A 253 -17.58 17.06 8.41
N GLY A 254 -18.52 16.15 8.66
CA GLY A 254 -19.92 16.31 8.31
C GLY A 254 -20.71 17.12 9.33
N ASN A 255 -20.10 17.79 10.31
CA ASN A 255 -20.79 18.67 11.28
C ASN A 255 -22.05 18.09 11.97
N TYR A 256 -22.04 16.79 12.31
CA TYR A 256 -23.17 16.14 13.02
C TYR A 256 -23.15 16.51 14.51
N ARG A 257 -24.35 16.61 15.12
CA ARG A 257 -24.47 17.12 16.50
C ARG A 257 -23.89 16.12 17.50
N ASN A 258 -24.10 14.83 17.26
CA ASN A 258 -23.69 13.75 18.13
C ASN A 258 -23.19 12.53 17.34
N LEU A 259 -22.63 11.53 18.03
CA LEU A 259 -22.11 10.32 17.39
C LEU A 259 -23.22 9.38 16.89
N ALA A 260 -24.45 9.50 17.40
CA ALA A 260 -25.57 8.69 16.92
C ALA A 260 -25.98 9.12 15.51
N GLU A 261 -26.11 10.43 15.27
CA GLU A 261 -26.35 11.00 13.93
C GLU A 261 -25.23 10.61 12.94
N ALA A 262 -23.96 10.64 13.37
CA ALA A 262 -22.84 10.20 12.53
C ALA A 262 -22.91 8.69 12.18
N ARG A 263 -23.42 7.85 13.08
CA ARG A 263 -23.65 6.42 12.80
C ARG A 263 -24.80 6.21 11.82
N GLU A 264 -25.90 6.95 11.99
CA GLU A 264 -27.02 6.92 11.06
C GLU A 264 -26.59 7.35 9.64
N ALA A 265 -25.75 8.38 9.54
CA ALA A 265 -25.14 8.80 8.29
C ALA A 265 -24.29 7.68 7.66
N VAL A 266 -23.45 6.99 8.44
CA VAL A 266 -22.67 5.85 7.94
C VAL A 266 -23.57 4.72 7.43
N GLU A 267 -24.66 4.39 8.12
CA GLU A 267 -25.61 3.38 7.63
C GLU A 267 -26.29 3.82 6.33
N ALA A 268 -26.65 5.10 6.20
CA ALA A 268 -27.22 5.65 4.97
C ALA A 268 -26.21 5.60 3.81
N ILE A 269 -24.95 5.96 4.07
CA ILE A 269 -23.85 5.86 3.10
C ILE A 269 -23.65 4.39 2.70
N ARG A 270 -23.59 3.45 3.66
CA ARG A 270 -23.43 2.02 3.36
C ARG A 270 -24.55 1.49 2.46
N ARG A 271 -25.81 1.85 2.74
CA ARG A 271 -26.95 1.47 1.89
C ARG A 271 -26.81 2.04 0.49
N LEU A 272 -26.39 3.30 0.38
CA LEU A 272 -26.14 3.94 -0.92
C LEU A 272 -24.99 3.25 -1.67
N SER A 273 -23.89 2.94 -1.00
CA SER A 273 -22.76 2.20 -1.54
C SER A 273 -23.18 0.84 -2.11
N ILE A 274 -24.04 0.09 -1.42
CA ILE A 274 -24.57 -1.19 -1.92
C ILE A 274 -25.39 -0.99 -3.19
N VAL A 275 -26.25 0.04 -3.23
CA VAL A 275 -27.03 0.36 -4.43
C VAL A 275 -26.11 0.72 -5.60
N VAL A 276 -25.09 1.55 -5.37
CA VAL A 276 -24.13 1.93 -6.42
C VAL A 276 -23.33 0.71 -6.90
N LEU A 277 -22.85 -0.15 -6.00
CA LEU A 277 -22.17 -1.41 -6.36
C LEU A 277 -23.05 -2.30 -7.23
N ARG A 278 -24.32 -2.42 -6.89
CA ARG A 278 -25.28 -3.25 -7.63
C ARG A 278 -25.63 -2.66 -8.99
N GLU A 279 -25.98 -1.38 -9.04
CA GLU A 279 -26.51 -0.73 -10.24
C GLU A 279 -25.42 -0.35 -11.25
N HIS A 280 -24.24 0.06 -10.78
CA HIS A 280 -23.15 0.51 -11.66
C HIS A 280 -22.14 -0.59 -11.97
N TYR A 281 -21.93 -1.53 -11.03
CA TYR A 281 -20.87 -2.53 -11.14
C TYR A 281 -21.40 -3.97 -11.18
N GLY A 282 -22.72 -4.19 -11.02
CA GLY A 282 -23.32 -5.52 -11.06
C GLY A 282 -22.94 -6.42 -9.87
N ILE A 283 -22.45 -5.83 -8.78
CA ILE A 283 -21.97 -6.56 -7.60
C ILE A 283 -23.10 -6.62 -6.58
N ASP A 284 -23.64 -7.82 -6.34
CA ASP A 284 -24.67 -8.07 -5.33
C ASP A 284 -24.04 -8.56 -4.01
N SER A 285 -24.48 -7.99 -2.89
CA SER A 285 -24.09 -8.45 -1.56
C SER A 285 -24.85 -9.73 -1.21
N VAL A 286 -24.16 -10.87 -1.10
CA VAL A 286 -24.69 -12.10 -0.47
C VAL A 286 -24.63 -11.96 1.05
#